data_AF-A0A4R6JQW3-F1
#
_entry.id   AF-A0A4R6JQW3-F1
#
_cell.length_a   1.000
_cell.length_b   1.000
_cell.length_c   1.000
_cell.angle_alpha   90.00
_cell.angle_beta   90.00
_cell.angle_gamma   90.00
#
_symmetry.space_group_name_H-M   'P 1'
#
loop_
_entity.id
_entity.type
_entity.pdbx_description
1 polymer ?
#
loop_
_entity_poly.entity_id
_entity_poly.type
_entity_poly.pdbx_seq_one_letter_code
_entity_poly.pdbx_strand_id
1 'polypeptide(L)'
;MPVHDQYVTNVYGHPRGRRRWVLGVGIGVLVLLVGIGVLLVRPSAVVPGNTFIAGVAVGGLNDQQLRDALNGPVRERVEQPVEIVAGDRRFTARPGELGVRLDADATRRSVGATRLRWPGGRNDVTPVLNVDEAAARKGLAVLLAPVIRPARDASVELARPGTVLDGKGDLAYEASDRGVTVREGEPGRGVDTAEAVRALAGTVRDGGAEMTVAVRVLPPGHAEPKLSGVDQLIGTFTTYHPCCAPRVANIHRIAELVDGAVVPAGATFSLNDTAGERTRARGFVPAPAIVDGELEDQLGGGVSQFSTTLFNAAWFAGLDIVKHQPHSLYISRYPPGREATLDWRAIDNVIRNDTSAPFVIRVRTTGTSVTVGLYGHTGDREVRSVTGPRRPRENGGFRVTVTRTVLDGGRETSTKTLSWTYRGLD
;
A
#
# COMPACT_ATOMS: atom_id res chain seq x y z
N MET A 1 -27.66 84.26 -20.21
CA MET A 1 -26.31 83.73 -19.92
C MET A 1 -26.39 82.20 -19.92
N PRO A 2 -25.30 81.49 -20.27
CA PRO A 2 -25.30 80.44 -21.32
C PRO A 2 -25.60 79.01 -20.78
N VAL A 3 -25.69 77.90 -21.54
CA VAL A 3 -24.75 77.34 -22.56
C VAL A 3 -25.43 76.31 -23.53
N HIS A 4 -25.02 76.35 -24.81
CA HIS A 4 -24.79 75.30 -25.86
C HIS A 4 -25.05 73.78 -25.58
N ASP A 5 -25.22 72.86 -26.56
CA ASP A 5 -25.41 72.91 -28.04
C ASP A 5 -26.00 71.58 -28.61
N GLN A 6 -26.39 71.60 -29.91
CA GLN A 6 -26.38 70.57 -30.98
C GLN A 6 -26.30 69.03 -30.68
N TYR A 7 -26.91 68.12 -31.46
CA TYR A 7 -26.73 67.93 -32.93
C TYR A 7 -27.96 67.35 -33.70
N VAL A 8 -27.80 67.27 -35.03
CA VAL A 8 -28.87 67.26 -36.08
C VAL A 8 -28.90 65.94 -36.89
N THR A 9 -29.90 65.80 -37.80
CA THR A 9 -30.01 64.88 -38.99
C THR A 9 -30.72 63.52 -38.76
N ASN A 10 -31.38 62.82 -39.71
CA ASN A 10 -32.04 63.07 -41.03
C ASN A 10 -32.75 61.74 -41.45
N VAL A 11 -33.74 61.59 -42.36
CA VAL A 11 -34.75 62.46 -43.03
C VAL A 11 -35.88 61.52 -43.59
N TYR A 12 -37.04 62.05 -43.99
CA TYR A 12 -38.17 61.30 -44.59
C TYR A 12 -37.89 60.64 -45.97
N GLY A 13 -38.60 59.55 -46.31
CA GLY A 13 -38.65 58.99 -47.68
C GLY A 13 -39.70 57.88 -47.89
N HIS A 14 -40.64 58.07 -48.83
CA HIS A 14 -41.86 57.27 -49.01
C HIS A 14 -41.72 55.99 -49.91
N PRO A 15 -42.73 55.08 -49.93
CA PRO A 15 -42.60 53.71 -50.46
C PRO A 15 -43.19 53.46 -51.86
N ARG A 16 -42.84 52.30 -52.43
CA ARG A 16 -43.57 51.42 -53.40
C ARG A 16 -42.75 50.11 -53.47
N GLY A 17 -43.26 48.89 -53.64
CA GLY A 17 -44.60 48.39 -53.95
C GLY A 17 -44.45 47.15 -54.86
N ARG A 18 -45.01 45.98 -54.48
CA ARG A 18 -45.10 44.75 -55.31
C ARG A 18 -43.78 44.15 -55.88
N ARG A 19 -42.96 43.49 -55.04
CA ARG A 19 -42.02 42.44 -55.51
C ARG A 19 -41.70 41.29 -54.54
N ARG A 20 -42.09 41.38 -53.27
CA ARG A 20 -41.76 40.39 -52.22
C ARG A 20 -42.56 39.09 -52.24
N TRP A 21 -43.78 39.09 -52.78
CA TRP A 21 -44.68 37.92 -52.70
C TRP A 21 -44.25 36.72 -53.56
N VAL A 22 -43.61 36.94 -54.72
CA VAL A 22 -43.19 35.84 -55.61
C VAL A 22 -42.02 35.04 -55.02
N LEU A 23 -41.06 35.70 -54.34
CA LEU A 23 -39.97 35.01 -53.65
C LEU A 23 -40.46 34.22 -52.42
N GLY A 24 -41.39 34.78 -51.65
CA GLY A 24 -41.98 34.11 -50.48
C GLY A 24 -42.75 32.85 -50.86
N VAL A 25 -43.51 32.88 -51.97
CA VAL A 25 -44.18 31.69 -52.50
C VAL A 25 -43.19 30.67 -53.04
N GLY A 26 -42.11 31.09 -53.72
CA GLY A 26 -41.08 30.16 -54.21
C GLY A 26 -40.35 29.41 -53.09
N ILE A 27 -39.93 30.11 -52.03
CA ILE A 27 -39.30 29.49 -50.84
C ILE A 27 -40.33 28.65 -50.07
N GLY A 28 -41.57 29.13 -49.93
CA GLY A 28 -42.66 28.38 -49.33
C GLY A 28 -42.93 27.07 -50.05
N VAL A 29 -42.98 27.08 -51.39
CA VAL A 29 -43.14 25.87 -52.21
C VAL A 29 -41.91 24.97 -52.14
N LEU A 30 -40.68 25.50 -52.09
CA LEU A 30 -39.48 24.67 -51.92
C LEU A 30 -39.44 24.00 -50.54
N VAL A 31 -39.76 24.73 -49.45
CA VAL A 31 -39.86 24.17 -48.09
C VAL A 31 -41.04 23.21 -47.99
N LEU A 32 -42.14 23.46 -48.68
CA LEU A 32 -43.26 22.53 -48.77
C LEU A 32 -42.91 21.29 -49.61
N LEU A 33 -42.11 21.40 -50.68
CA LEU A 33 -41.67 20.25 -51.48
C LEU A 33 -40.54 19.45 -50.81
N VAL A 34 -39.68 20.09 -50.03
CA VAL A 34 -38.71 19.41 -49.15
C VAL A 34 -39.43 18.79 -47.96
N GLY A 35 -40.41 19.47 -47.37
CA GLY A 35 -41.23 18.95 -46.28
C GLY A 35 -42.15 17.81 -46.71
N ILE A 36 -42.82 17.94 -47.86
CA ILE A 36 -43.57 16.86 -48.52
C ILE A 36 -42.62 15.78 -49.01
N GLY A 37 -41.42 16.12 -49.50
CA GLY A 37 -40.38 15.14 -49.84
C GLY A 37 -39.99 14.29 -48.62
N VAL A 38 -39.75 14.93 -47.48
CA VAL A 38 -39.48 14.27 -46.19
C VAL A 38 -40.70 13.49 -45.66
N LEU A 39 -41.93 13.96 -45.88
CA LEU A 39 -43.16 13.20 -45.58
C LEU A 39 -43.44 12.03 -46.57
N LEU A 40 -42.95 12.13 -47.81
CA LEU A 40 -43.08 11.10 -48.86
C LEU A 40 -41.93 10.10 -48.85
N VAL A 41 -40.84 10.36 -48.13
CA VAL A 41 -39.95 9.32 -47.59
C VAL A 41 -40.73 8.55 -46.54
N ARG A 42 -41.69 7.74 -47.01
CA ARG A 42 -42.17 6.60 -46.25
C ARG A 42 -40.93 5.76 -45.93
N PRO A 43 -40.63 5.46 -44.66
CA PRO A 43 -39.51 4.58 -44.34
C PRO A 43 -39.76 3.27 -45.07
N SER A 44 -38.87 2.92 -46.00
CA SER A 44 -39.00 1.69 -46.75
C SER A 44 -39.05 0.53 -45.75
N ALA A 45 -40.02 -0.38 -45.91
CA ALA A 45 -40.07 -1.63 -45.14
C ALA A 45 -38.90 -2.58 -45.45
N VAL A 46 -37.99 -2.12 -46.32
CA VAL A 46 -36.86 -2.81 -46.93
C VAL A 46 -35.60 -2.00 -46.64
N VAL A 47 -34.51 -2.68 -46.28
CA VAL A 47 -33.19 -2.08 -46.03
C VAL A 47 -32.56 -1.58 -47.34
N PRO A 48 -31.84 -0.43 -47.37
CA PRO A 48 -31.16 0.04 -48.57
C PRO A 48 -30.22 -1.02 -49.18
N GLY A 49 -30.24 -1.21 -50.50
CA GLY A 49 -29.61 -2.35 -51.18
C GLY A 49 -28.10 -2.53 -50.92
N ASN A 50 -27.38 -1.45 -50.60
CA ASN A 50 -25.93 -1.46 -50.34
C ASN A 50 -25.57 -1.51 -48.85
N THR A 51 -26.42 -2.08 -47.99
CA THR A 51 -26.18 -2.17 -46.54
C THR A 51 -25.55 -3.50 -46.13
N PHE A 52 -24.50 -3.41 -45.31
CA PHE A 52 -23.75 -4.56 -44.79
C PHE A 52 -23.60 -4.48 -43.27
N ILE A 53 -23.52 -5.62 -42.58
CA ILE A 53 -23.21 -5.72 -41.15
C ILE A 53 -22.12 -6.79 -40.98
N ALA A 54 -20.96 -6.44 -40.42
CA ALA A 54 -19.80 -7.34 -40.29
C ALA A 54 -19.39 -8.04 -41.60
N GLY A 55 -19.64 -7.40 -42.75
CA GLY A 55 -19.40 -7.95 -44.09
C GLY A 55 -20.54 -8.79 -44.69
N VAL A 56 -21.60 -9.10 -43.92
CA VAL A 56 -22.80 -9.79 -44.42
C VAL A 56 -23.73 -8.79 -45.09
N ALA A 57 -24.14 -9.07 -46.33
CA ALA A 57 -25.10 -8.23 -47.06
C ALA A 57 -26.51 -8.36 -46.46
N VAL A 58 -27.10 -7.23 -46.06
CA VAL A 58 -28.46 -7.15 -45.50
C VAL A 58 -29.37 -6.16 -46.23
N GLY A 59 -28.85 -5.52 -47.29
CA GLY A 59 -29.65 -4.68 -48.18
C GLY A 59 -30.69 -5.48 -48.94
N GLY A 60 -31.84 -4.86 -49.23
CA GLY A 60 -32.97 -5.51 -49.89
C GLY A 60 -33.81 -6.43 -48.97
N LEU A 61 -33.39 -6.67 -47.73
CA LEU A 61 -34.16 -7.47 -46.77
C LEU A 61 -35.32 -6.66 -46.17
N ASN A 62 -36.47 -7.31 -45.99
CA ASN A 62 -37.58 -6.76 -45.22
C ASN A 62 -37.34 -6.89 -43.69
N ASP A 63 -38.17 -6.24 -42.89
CA ASP A 63 -38.05 -6.22 -41.41
C ASP A 63 -38.01 -7.62 -40.75
N GLN A 64 -38.61 -8.65 -41.34
CA GLN A 64 -38.53 -10.03 -40.83
C GLN A 64 -37.27 -10.74 -41.32
N GLN A 65 -36.97 -10.69 -42.61
CA GLN A 65 -35.74 -11.25 -43.17
C GLN A 65 -34.48 -10.65 -42.52
N LEU A 66 -34.52 -9.37 -42.14
CA LEU A 66 -33.46 -8.72 -41.39
C LEU A 66 -33.32 -9.29 -39.97
N ARG A 67 -34.42 -9.63 -39.28
CA ARG A 67 -34.37 -10.34 -37.99
C ARG A 67 -33.78 -11.74 -38.15
N ASP A 68 -34.18 -12.47 -39.18
CA ASP A 68 -33.68 -13.81 -39.45
C ASP A 68 -32.17 -13.78 -39.79
N ALA A 69 -31.74 -12.80 -40.60
CA ALA A 69 -30.33 -12.55 -40.91
C ALA A 69 -29.50 -12.14 -39.67
N LEU A 70 -30.06 -11.29 -38.80
CA LEU A 70 -29.45 -10.87 -37.53
C LEU A 70 -29.33 -12.00 -36.52
N ASN A 71 -30.23 -12.99 -36.54
CA ASN A 71 -30.17 -14.14 -35.64
C ASN A 71 -29.35 -15.32 -36.20
N GLY A 72 -29.18 -15.40 -37.52
CA GLY A 72 -28.35 -16.40 -38.21
C GLY A 72 -27.02 -15.82 -38.73
N PRO A 73 -26.85 -15.60 -40.04
CA PRO A 73 -25.55 -15.36 -40.68
C PRO A 73 -24.78 -14.13 -40.15
N VAL A 74 -25.46 -13.05 -39.75
CA VAL A 74 -24.78 -11.88 -39.15
C VAL A 74 -24.26 -12.24 -37.76
N ARG A 75 -25.05 -12.96 -36.95
CA ARG A 75 -24.61 -13.43 -35.63
C ARG A 75 -23.47 -14.42 -35.74
N GLU A 76 -23.55 -15.39 -36.64
CA GLU A 76 -22.48 -16.35 -36.91
C GLU A 76 -21.18 -15.67 -37.36
N ARG A 77 -21.25 -14.50 -38.02
CA ARG A 77 -20.08 -13.72 -38.42
C ARG A 77 -19.53 -12.82 -37.30
N VAL A 78 -20.39 -12.29 -36.42
CA VAL A 78 -19.98 -11.46 -35.27
C VAL A 78 -19.47 -12.32 -34.10
N GLU A 79 -20.10 -13.44 -33.80
CA GLU A 79 -19.74 -14.34 -32.69
C GLU A 79 -18.72 -15.43 -33.12
N GLN A 80 -17.92 -15.18 -34.17
CA GLN A 80 -16.84 -16.06 -34.58
C GLN A 80 -15.76 -16.20 -33.50
N PRO A 81 -15.04 -17.33 -33.45
CA PRO A 81 -13.94 -17.48 -32.51
C PRO A 81 -12.88 -16.41 -32.72
N VAL A 82 -12.49 -15.73 -31.64
CA VAL A 82 -11.38 -14.77 -31.62
C VAL A 82 -10.16 -15.48 -31.02
N GLU A 83 -9.02 -15.31 -31.66
CA GLU A 83 -7.73 -15.68 -31.11
C GLU A 83 -7.23 -14.61 -30.14
N ILE A 84 -6.97 -15.01 -28.90
CA ILE A 84 -6.56 -14.14 -27.80
C ILE A 84 -5.10 -14.47 -27.50
N VAL A 85 -4.20 -13.56 -27.85
CA VAL A 85 -2.75 -13.68 -27.65
C VAL A 85 -2.39 -12.98 -26.33
N ALA A 86 -1.85 -13.72 -25.37
CA ALA A 86 -1.48 -13.21 -24.05
C ALA A 86 -0.03 -13.59 -23.71
N GLY A 87 0.90 -12.73 -24.13
CA GLY A 87 2.34 -13.01 -24.07
C GLY A 87 2.73 -14.13 -25.03
N ASP A 88 3.28 -15.21 -24.48
CA ASP A 88 3.73 -16.41 -25.18
C ASP A 88 2.61 -17.42 -25.51
N ARG A 89 1.39 -17.19 -25.02
CA ARG A 89 0.28 -18.14 -25.12
C ARG A 89 -0.84 -17.61 -26.01
N ARG A 90 -1.44 -18.53 -26.78
CA ARG A 90 -2.60 -18.29 -27.67
C ARG A 90 -3.79 -19.07 -27.13
N PHE A 91 -4.96 -18.44 -27.14
CA PHE A 91 -6.24 -19.02 -26.74
C PHE A 91 -7.28 -18.76 -27.83
N THR A 92 -8.27 -19.62 -27.96
CA THR A 92 -9.39 -19.41 -28.89
C THR A 92 -10.68 -19.45 -28.10
N ALA A 93 -11.51 -18.41 -28.21
CA ALA A 93 -12.79 -18.32 -27.50
C ALA A 93 -13.86 -17.68 -28.36
N ARG A 94 -15.11 -18.09 -28.21
CA ARG A 94 -16.24 -17.42 -28.88
C ARG A 94 -16.71 -16.24 -28.01
N PRO A 95 -16.91 -15.04 -28.58
CA PRO A 95 -17.43 -13.88 -27.86
C PRO A 95 -18.71 -14.19 -27.08
N GLY A 96 -19.62 -14.97 -27.67
CA GLY A 96 -20.90 -15.34 -27.06
C GLY A 96 -20.80 -16.26 -25.82
N GLU A 97 -19.68 -16.96 -25.64
CA GLU A 97 -19.34 -17.74 -24.43
C GLU A 97 -18.77 -16.81 -23.35
N LEU A 98 -18.03 -15.78 -23.77
CA LEU A 98 -17.48 -14.71 -22.93
C LEU A 98 -18.49 -13.55 -22.68
N GLY A 99 -19.79 -13.77 -22.86
CA GLY A 99 -20.81 -12.76 -22.56
C GLY A 99 -20.87 -11.55 -23.52
N VAL A 100 -20.13 -11.56 -24.63
CA VAL A 100 -20.18 -10.55 -25.69
C VAL A 100 -21.04 -11.08 -26.84
N ARG A 101 -22.23 -10.51 -27.03
CA ARG A 101 -23.22 -11.01 -28.01
C ARG A 101 -23.74 -9.91 -28.91
N LEU A 102 -24.21 -10.27 -30.09
CA LEU A 102 -24.91 -9.34 -30.98
C LEU A 102 -26.25 -8.90 -30.36
N ASP A 103 -26.44 -7.59 -30.13
CA ASP A 103 -27.75 -7.02 -29.86
C ASP A 103 -28.48 -6.84 -31.20
N ALA A 104 -29.26 -7.84 -31.58
CA ALA A 104 -30.02 -7.84 -32.82
C ALA A 104 -31.02 -6.66 -32.86
N ASP A 105 -31.68 -6.31 -31.76
CA ASP A 105 -32.68 -5.25 -31.74
C ASP A 105 -32.07 -3.86 -31.81
N ALA A 106 -30.96 -3.60 -31.11
CA ALA A 106 -30.22 -2.34 -31.24
C ALA A 106 -29.55 -2.22 -32.61
N THR A 107 -28.98 -3.30 -33.14
CA THR A 107 -28.42 -3.31 -34.50
C THR A 107 -29.51 -3.02 -35.54
N ARG A 108 -30.71 -3.60 -35.39
CA ARG A 108 -31.88 -3.31 -36.23
C ARG A 108 -32.30 -1.84 -36.18
N ARG A 109 -32.24 -1.19 -35.00
CA ARG A 109 -32.47 0.26 -34.85
C ARG A 109 -31.41 1.08 -35.60
N SER A 110 -30.13 0.71 -35.51
CA SER A 110 -29.04 1.35 -36.26
C SER A 110 -29.21 1.22 -37.79
N VAL A 111 -29.65 0.05 -38.28
CA VAL A 111 -30.01 -0.15 -39.70
C VAL A 111 -31.23 0.70 -40.08
N GLY A 112 -32.20 0.89 -39.18
CA GLY A 112 -33.34 1.78 -39.41
C GLY A 112 -32.93 3.22 -39.71
N ALA A 113 -31.89 3.73 -39.05
CA ALA A 113 -31.37 5.08 -39.26
C ALA A 113 -30.71 5.28 -40.64
N THR A 114 -30.16 4.23 -41.27
CA THR A 114 -29.58 4.35 -42.63
C THR A 114 -30.63 4.52 -43.72
N ARG A 115 -31.92 4.25 -43.43
CA ARG A 115 -33.05 4.51 -44.34
C ARG A 115 -33.25 6.01 -44.66
N LEU A 116 -32.61 6.91 -43.90
CA LEU A 116 -32.62 8.37 -44.15
C LEU A 116 -31.38 8.89 -44.92
N ARG A 117 -30.43 8.02 -45.30
CA ARG A 117 -29.23 8.43 -46.07
C ARG A 117 -29.51 8.48 -47.58
N TRP A 118 -28.82 9.38 -48.27
CA TRP A 118 -28.89 9.52 -49.73
C TRP A 118 -28.36 8.25 -50.43
N PRO A 119 -29.05 7.72 -51.46
CA PRO A 119 -28.60 6.52 -52.16
C PRO A 119 -27.35 6.78 -53.02
N GLY A 120 -26.36 5.87 -52.94
CA GLY A 120 -25.18 5.90 -53.83
C GLY A 120 -23.92 5.21 -53.28
N GLY A 121 -23.74 5.15 -51.95
CA GLY A 121 -22.56 4.54 -51.31
C GLY A 121 -22.78 3.15 -50.73
N ARG A 122 -21.69 2.47 -50.37
CA ARG A 122 -21.69 1.31 -49.45
C ARG A 122 -22.02 1.79 -48.03
N ASN A 123 -22.96 1.14 -47.37
CA ASN A 123 -23.41 1.46 -46.02
C ASN A 123 -23.07 0.31 -45.07
N ASP A 124 -21.85 0.28 -44.55
CA ASP A 124 -21.52 -0.60 -43.42
C ASP A 124 -22.17 -0.05 -42.14
N VAL A 125 -22.98 -0.89 -41.49
CA VAL A 125 -23.57 -0.63 -40.18
C VAL A 125 -22.79 -1.43 -39.16
N THR A 126 -22.16 -0.73 -38.23
CA THR A 126 -21.46 -1.33 -37.10
C THR A 126 -22.45 -2.15 -36.25
N PRO A 127 -22.18 -3.44 -35.97
CA PRO A 127 -23.03 -4.24 -35.09
C PRO A 127 -23.03 -3.65 -33.68
N VAL A 128 -24.21 -3.58 -33.06
CA VAL A 128 -24.33 -3.20 -31.66
C VAL A 128 -24.15 -4.47 -30.82
N LEU A 129 -23.26 -4.41 -29.83
CA LEU A 129 -22.97 -5.54 -28.96
C LEU A 129 -23.60 -5.32 -27.59
N ASN A 130 -24.25 -6.36 -27.06
CA ASN A 130 -24.55 -6.46 -25.65
C ASN A 130 -23.37 -7.16 -24.94
N VAL A 131 -22.81 -6.52 -23.92
CA VAL A 131 -21.65 -7.01 -23.17
C VAL A 131 -22.06 -7.19 -21.72
N ASP A 132 -22.20 -8.45 -21.30
CA ASP A 132 -22.27 -8.78 -19.88
C ASP A 132 -20.86 -8.68 -19.30
N GLU A 133 -20.52 -7.50 -18.74
CA GLU A 133 -19.19 -7.26 -18.18
C GLU A 133 -18.82 -8.24 -17.06
N ALA A 134 -19.78 -8.74 -16.28
CA ALA A 134 -19.50 -9.66 -15.19
C ALA A 134 -19.15 -11.06 -15.73
N ALA A 135 -19.93 -11.56 -16.69
CA ALA A 135 -19.63 -12.80 -17.39
C ALA A 135 -18.32 -12.71 -18.20
N ALA A 136 -18.09 -11.58 -18.89
CA ALA A 136 -16.89 -11.37 -19.70
C ALA A 136 -15.61 -11.32 -18.86
N ARG A 137 -15.62 -10.56 -17.75
CA ARG A 137 -14.49 -10.53 -16.81
C ARG A 137 -14.23 -11.92 -16.22
N LYS A 138 -15.28 -12.65 -15.83
CA LYS A 138 -15.15 -14.02 -15.28
C LYS A 138 -14.61 -15.01 -16.32
N GLY A 139 -15.15 -14.99 -17.54
CA GLY A 139 -14.73 -15.86 -18.64
C GLY A 139 -13.28 -15.63 -19.03
N LEU A 140 -12.88 -14.37 -19.23
CA LEU A 140 -11.48 -14.02 -19.51
C LEU A 140 -10.54 -14.32 -18.34
N ALA A 141 -10.97 -14.14 -17.09
CA ALA A 141 -10.16 -14.51 -15.93
C ALA A 141 -9.89 -16.03 -15.87
N VAL A 142 -10.88 -16.87 -16.20
CA VAL A 142 -10.70 -18.33 -16.29
C VAL A 142 -9.82 -18.71 -17.48
N LEU A 143 -10.05 -18.12 -18.66
CA LEU A 143 -9.29 -18.42 -19.87
C LEU A 143 -7.80 -18.03 -19.74
N LEU A 144 -7.53 -16.89 -19.13
CA LEU A 144 -6.18 -16.34 -18.95
C LEU A 144 -5.51 -16.77 -17.64
N ALA A 145 -6.19 -17.55 -16.79
CA ALA A 145 -5.65 -18.08 -15.54
C ALA A 145 -4.24 -18.70 -15.69
N PRO A 146 -3.92 -19.53 -16.71
CA PRO A 146 -2.58 -20.11 -16.85
C PRO A 146 -1.52 -19.15 -17.46
N VAL A 147 -1.85 -17.87 -17.70
CA VAL A 147 -0.87 -16.79 -17.95
C VAL A 147 -0.62 -15.98 -16.67
N ILE A 148 -1.63 -15.89 -15.80
CA ILE A 148 -1.57 -15.19 -14.53
C ILE A 148 -0.72 -16.00 -13.53
N ARG A 149 0.23 -15.32 -12.88
CA ARG A 149 0.96 -15.85 -11.73
C ARG A 149 0.94 -14.78 -10.64
N PRO A 150 0.47 -15.06 -9.41
CA PRO A 150 0.58 -14.09 -8.33
C PRO A 150 2.05 -13.76 -8.08
N ALA A 151 2.33 -12.54 -7.64
CA ALA A 151 3.64 -12.22 -7.10
C ALA A 151 3.82 -12.89 -5.73
N ARG A 152 5.06 -13.19 -5.36
CA ARG A 152 5.43 -13.67 -4.04
C ARG A 152 6.08 -12.52 -3.28
N ASP A 153 5.50 -12.12 -2.17
CA ASP A 153 6.02 -10.99 -1.39
C ASP A 153 7.38 -11.30 -0.77
N ALA A 154 8.20 -10.25 -0.64
CA ALA A 154 9.41 -10.30 0.16
C ALA A 154 9.06 -10.47 1.65
N SER A 155 9.89 -11.20 2.38
CA SER A 155 9.68 -11.46 3.82
C SER A 155 10.99 -11.51 4.59
N VAL A 156 10.94 -11.07 5.84
CA VAL A 156 12.06 -11.15 6.78
C VAL A 156 11.64 -12.04 7.95
N GLU A 157 12.33 -13.16 8.11
CA GLU A 157 12.21 -14.02 9.29
C GLU A 157 13.26 -13.61 10.33
N LEU A 158 12.81 -13.39 11.57
CA LEU A 158 13.67 -13.01 12.69
C LEU A 158 13.68 -14.12 13.75
N ALA A 159 14.87 -14.54 14.14
CA ALA A 159 15.06 -15.45 15.26
C ALA A 159 14.69 -14.78 16.61
N ARG A 160 14.47 -15.59 17.65
CA ARG A 160 14.61 -15.08 19.02
C ARG A 160 16.09 -14.81 19.30
N PRO A 161 16.45 -13.71 19.97
CA PRO A 161 17.84 -13.35 20.19
C PRO A 161 18.55 -14.40 21.06
N GLY A 162 19.77 -14.75 20.68
CA GLY A 162 20.70 -15.48 21.54
C GLY A 162 21.50 -14.52 22.42
N THR A 163 22.17 -15.04 23.45
CA THR A 163 23.14 -14.26 24.22
C THR A 163 24.35 -13.94 23.35
N VAL A 164 24.53 -12.66 23.01
CA VAL A 164 25.70 -12.14 22.28
C VAL A 164 26.44 -11.11 23.14
N LEU A 165 25.71 -10.25 23.85
CA LEU A 165 26.25 -9.32 24.84
C LEU A 165 25.59 -9.54 26.21
N ASP A 166 26.42 -9.72 27.23
CA ASP A 166 26.02 -9.91 28.64
C ASP A 166 27.01 -9.28 29.65
N GLY A 167 28.19 -8.85 29.17
CA GLY A 167 29.24 -8.24 29.97
C GLY A 167 28.89 -6.84 30.50
N LYS A 168 29.36 -6.55 31.72
CA LYS A 168 29.16 -5.24 32.40
C LYS A 168 30.29 -4.24 32.17
N GLY A 169 31.36 -4.65 31.50
CA GLY A 169 32.56 -3.83 31.30
C GLY A 169 32.51 -2.98 30.03
N ASP A 170 33.71 -2.68 29.54
CA ASP A 170 33.95 -1.90 28.34
C ASP A 170 33.96 -2.84 27.13
N LEU A 171 33.18 -2.49 26.11
CA LEU A 171 32.85 -3.37 24.99
C LEU A 171 32.63 -2.53 23.73
N ALA A 172 32.97 -3.13 22.58
CA ALA A 172 32.54 -2.67 21.27
C ALA A 172 31.47 -3.61 20.71
N TYR A 173 30.56 -3.09 19.90
CA TYR A 173 29.56 -3.86 19.17
C TYR A 173 29.38 -3.31 17.76
N GLU A 174 29.19 -4.20 16.80
CA GLU A 174 28.91 -3.91 15.40
C GLU A 174 27.68 -4.74 14.97
N ALA A 175 26.85 -4.18 14.09
CA ALA A 175 25.69 -4.89 13.57
C ALA A 175 26.09 -6.19 12.85
N SER A 176 25.21 -7.20 12.87
CA SER A 176 25.49 -8.49 12.20
C SER A 176 24.21 -9.12 11.65
N ASP A 177 24.31 -9.98 10.64
CA ASP A 177 23.19 -10.75 10.06
C ASP A 177 22.58 -11.81 11.01
N ARG A 178 23.15 -11.98 12.21
CA ARG A 178 22.87 -13.10 13.12
C ARG A 178 21.39 -13.21 13.48
N GLY A 179 20.75 -14.24 12.95
CA GLY A 179 19.35 -14.56 13.23
C GLY A 179 18.36 -13.77 12.38
N VAL A 180 18.81 -13.20 11.26
CA VAL A 180 17.96 -12.65 10.22
C VAL A 180 17.92 -13.64 9.04
N THR A 181 16.78 -13.74 8.37
CA THR A 181 16.66 -14.48 7.10
C THR A 181 15.75 -13.68 6.17
N VAL A 182 16.35 -12.96 5.24
CA VAL A 182 15.65 -12.24 4.18
C VAL A 182 15.32 -13.21 3.06
N ARG A 183 14.06 -13.20 2.61
CA ARG A 183 13.61 -13.88 1.40
C ARG A 183 13.16 -12.83 0.41
N GLU A 184 13.89 -12.74 -0.70
CA GLU A 184 13.52 -11.88 -1.82
C GLU A 184 12.14 -12.24 -2.38
N GLY A 185 11.42 -11.21 -2.82
CA GLY A 185 10.13 -11.39 -3.47
C GLY A 185 10.27 -11.79 -4.94
N GLU A 186 9.32 -12.57 -5.45
CA GLU A 186 9.31 -13.03 -6.85
C GLU A 186 8.23 -12.28 -7.65
N PRO A 187 8.56 -11.62 -8.78
CA PRO A 187 7.58 -10.94 -9.61
C PRO A 187 6.53 -11.87 -10.23
N GLY A 188 5.26 -11.44 -10.14
CA GLY A 188 4.12 -12.11 -10.76
C GLY A 188 3.91 -11.70 -12.23
N ARG A 189 2.94 -12.35 -12.88
CA ARG A 189 2.37 -11.96 -14.18
C ARG A 189 0.88 -11.68 -13.98
N GLY A 190 0.41 -10.52 -14.40
CA GLY A 190 -0.99 -10.11 -14.31
C GLY A 190 -1.55 -9.70 -15.66
N VAL A 191 -2.88 -9.70 -15.76
CA VAL A 191 -3.64 -9.16 -16.88
C VAL A 191 -4.67 -8.18 -16.33
N ASP A 192 -4.90 -7.07 -17.03
CA ASP A 192 -6.05 -6.22 -16.75
C ASP A 192 -7.31 -6.78 -17.44
N THR A 193 -8.14 -7.49 -16.68
CA THR A 193 -9.33 -8.14 -17.25
C THR A 193 -10.38 -7.13 -17.71
N ALA A 194 -10.44 -5.91 -17.15
CA ALA A 194 -11.35 -4.88 -17.60
C ALA A 194 -10.90 -4.27 -18.94
N GLU A 195 -9.59 -4.09 -19.13
CA GLU A 195 -9.02 -3.74 -20.44
C GLU A 195 -9.23 -4.86 -21.48
N ALA A 196 -9.00 -6.12 -21.10
CA ALA A 196 -9.23 -7.26 -21.99
C ALA A 196 -10.69 -7.38 -22.45
N VAL A 197 -11.68 -7.11 -21.59
CA VAL A 197 -13.11 -7.04 -22.01
C VAL A 197 -13.35 -5.92 -23.02
N ARG A 198 -12.78 -4.73 -22.81
CA ARG A 198 -12.90 -3.61 -23.76
C ARG A 198 -12.26 -3.93 -25.11
N ALA A 199 -11.07 -4.54 -25.09
CA ALA A 199 -10.36 -4.96 -26.30
C ALA A 199 -11.14 -6.04 -27.06
N LEU A 200 -11.67 -7.06 -26.38
CA LEU A 200 -12.53 -8.10 -26.99
C LEU A 200 -13.77 -7.49 -27.66
N ALA A 201 -14.49 -6.61 -26.96
CA ALA A 201 -15.64 -5.92 -27.52
C ALA A 201 -15.28 -4.95 -28.66
N GLY A 202 -14.04 -4.45 -28.71
CA GLY A 202 -13.47 -3.73 -29.86
C GLY A 202 -13.30 -4.64 -31.07
N THR A 203 -12.44 -5.66 -30.93
CA THR A 203 -12.13 -6.66 -31.98
C THR A 203 -13.40 -7.26 -32.60
N VAL A 204 -14.38 -7.64 -31.78
CA VAL A 204 -15.66 -8.22 -32.25
C VAL A 204 -16.51 -7.21 -33.02
N ARG A 205 -16.52 -5.94 -32.60
CA ARG A 205 -17.26 -4.86 -33.29
C ARG A 205 -16.67 -4.55 -34.67
N ASP A 206 -15.34 -4.59 -34.76
CA ASP A 206 -14.58 -4.25 -35.96
C ASP A 206 -14.40 -5.45 -36.91
N GLY A 207 -14.87 -6.64 -36.51
CA GLY A 207 -14.80 -7.87 -37.30
C GLY A 207 -13.40 -8.52 -37.34
N GLY A 208 -12.55 -8.22 -36.37
CA GLY A 208 -11.22 -8.79 -36.23
C GLY A 208 -11.27 -10.23 -35.70
N ALA A 209 -10.30 -11.05 -36.13
CA ALA A 209 -10.16 -12.44 -35.71
C ALA A 209 -9.10 -12.66 -34.61
N GLU A 210 -8.25 -11.67 -34.33
CA GLU A 210 -7.19 -11.73 -33.31
C GLU A 210 -7.26 -10.51 -32.40
N MET A 211 -6.94 -10.70 -31.11
CA MET A 211 -6.69 -9.63 -30.15
C MET A 211 -5.44 -9.96 -29.31
N THR A 212 -4.64 -8.94 -29.01
CA THR A 212 -3.53 -9.05 -28.06
C THR A 212 -3.95 -8.51 -26.69
N VAL A 213 -3.64 -9.26 -25.63
CA VAL A 213 -3.85 -8.88 -24.24
C VAL A 213 -2.50 -8.60 -23.59
N ALA A 214 -2.33 -7.38 -23.06
CA ALA A 214 -1.12 -6.98 -22.36
C ALA A 214 -0.91 -7.79 -21.07
N VAL A 215 0.21 -8.50 -20.98
CA VAL A 215 0.64 -9.18 -19.76
C VAL A 215 1.61 -8.27 -19.01
N ARG A 216 1.20 -7.76 -17.86
CA ARG A 216 2.02 -6.89 -17.00
C ARG A 216 2.80 -7.70 -15.98
N VAL A 217 4.04 -7.28 -15.69
CA VAL A 217 4.78 -7.76 -14.51
C VAL A 217 4.11 -7.18 -13.27
N LEU A 218 3.84 -8.02 -12.28
CA LEU A 218 3.39 -7.59 -10.96
C LEU A 218 4.61 -7.56 -10.04
N PRO A 219 5.04 -6.41 -9.50
CA PRO A 219 6.14 -6.39 -8.56
C PRO A 219 5.75 -7.16 -7.28
N PRO A 220 6.71 -7.82 -6.61
CA PRO A 220 6.46 -8.38 -5.29
C PRO A 220 6.14 -7.27 -4.29
N GLY A 221 5.20 -7.55 -3.38
CA GLY A 221 4.95 -6.72 -2.22
C GLY A 221 5.87 -7.09 -1.06
N HIS A 222 5.43 -6.75 0.15
CA HIS A 222 6.07 -7.13 1.41
C HIS A 222 5.01 -7.75 2.31
N ALA A 223 5.35 -8.85 2.99
CA ALA A 223 4.49 -9.40 4.03
C ALA A 223 4.28 -8.36 5.15
N GLU A 224 3.10 -8.37 5.78
CA GLU A 224 2.81 -7.55 6.95
C GLU A 224 3.23 -8.27 8.26
N PRO A 225 3.83 -7.57 9.24
CA PRO A 225 4.19 -6.15 9.22
C PRO A 225 5.34 -5.87 8.23
N LYS A 226 5.31 -4.73 7.53
CA LYS A 226 6.38 -4.34 6.59
C LYS A 226 7.76 -4.24 7.27
N LEU A 227 8.58 -5.28 7.11
CA LEU A 227 9.97 -5.35 7.57
C LEU A 227 10.98 -5.02 6.46
N SER A 228 10.59 -4.19 5.48
CA SER A 228 11.47 -3.75 4.39
C SER A 228 12.72 -3.06 4.95
N GLY A 229 13.90 -3.58 4.62
CA GLY A 229 15.18 -3.06 5.14
C GLY A 229 15.51 -3.52 6.56
N VAL A 230 14.88 -4.56 7.11
CA VAL A 230 15.37 -5.23 8.32
C VAL A 230 16.30 -6.37 7.89
N ASP A 231 17.61 -6.19 8.04
CA ASP A 231 18.64 -7.13 7.58
C ASP A 231 19.67 -7.51 8.67
N GLN A 232 19.74 -6.76 9.77
CA GLN A 232 20.75 -6.89 10.82
C GLN A 232 20.17 -7.04 12.23
N LEU A 233 20.82 -7.82 13.09
CA LEU A 233 20.81 -7.65 14.55
C LEU A 233 21.66 -6.42 14.90
N ILE A 234 21.02 -5.25 14.92
CA ILE A 234 21.66 -3.96 15.16
C ILE A 234 22.10 -3.76 16.61
N GLY A 235 21.51 -4.45 17.58
CA GLY A 235 21.97 -4.41 18.97
C GLY A 235 21.32 -5.44 19.86
N THR A 236 21.94 -5.74 20.99
CA THR A 236 21.49 -6.82 21.88
C THR A 236 22.04 -6.64 23.29
N PHE A 237 21.32 -7.13 24.30
CA PHE A 237 21.85 -7.26 25.64
C PHE A 237 21.12 -8.34 26.44
N THR A 238 21.81 -8.95 27.39
CA THR A 238 21.28 -9.95 28.33
C THR A 238 21.47 -9.47 29.76
N THR A 239 20.44 -9.63 30.60
CA THR A 239 20.60 -9.53 32.04
C THR A 239 20.15 -10.81 32.74
N TYR A 240 20.82 -11.14 33.83
CA TYR A 240 20.58 -12.36 34.61
C TYR A 240 19.76 -12.09 35.86
N HIS A 241 18.99 -13.08 36.29
CA HIS A 241 18.29 -13.11 37.56
C HIS A 241 18.30 -14.54 38.12
N PRO A 242 18.22 -14.74 39.45
CA PRO A 242 17.87 -16.05 39.99
C PRO A 242 16.50 -16.47 39.43
N CYS A 243 16.24 -17.78 39.38
CA CYS A 243 14.93 -18.28 39.01
C CYS A 243 13.88 -17.96 40.08
N CYS A 244 12.63 -18.25 39.75
CA CYS A 244 11.60 -18.64 40.72
C CYS A 244 11.09 -17.54 41.69
N ALA A 245 11.74 -16.37 41.79
CA ALA A 245 11.25 -15.23 42.56
C ALA A 245 10.05 -14.55 41.86
N PRO A 246 9.06 -14.00 42.59
CA PRO A 246 7.86 -13.36 42.00
C PRO A 246 8.17 -12.29 40.94
N ARG A 247 9.24 -11.52 41.14
CA ARG A 247 9.72 -10.51 40.18
C ARG A 247 10.04 -11.07 38.78
N VAL A 248 10.36 -12.35 38.66
CA VAL A 248 10.66 -13.02 37.39
C VAL A 248 9.41 -13.13 36.52
N ALA A 249 8.24 -13.39 37.12
CA ALA A 249 6.96 -13.37 36.41
C ALA A 249 6.70 -11.98 35.79
N ASN A 250 6.98 -10.90 36.53
CA ASN A 250 6.85 -9.53 36.02
C ASN A 250 7.83 -9.22 34.88
N ILE A 251 9.09 -9.68 34.96
CA ILE A 251 10.10 -9.54 33.90
C ILE A 251 9.69 -10.29 32.63
N HIS A 252 9.18 -11.51 32.78
CA HIS A 252 8.70 -12.30 31.64
C HIS A 252 7.43 -11.69 31.05
N ARG A 253 6.54 -11.16 31.88
CA ARG A 253 5.29 -10.56 31.41
C ARG A 253 5.51 -9.27 30.60
N ILE A 254 6.43 -8.40 31.02
CA ILE A 254 6.77 -7.23 30.20
C ILE A 254 7.54 -7.62 28.92
N ALA A 255 8.35 -8.68 28.97
CA ALA A 255 9.01 -9.24 27.78
C ALA A 255 7.99 -9.74 26.74
N GLU A 256 6.97 -10.49 27.15
CA GLU A 256 5.86 -10.96 26.28
C GLU A 256 5.09 -9.81 25.62
N LEU A 257 4.90 -8.69 26.33
CA LEU A 257 4.16 -7.53 25.83
C LEU A 257 4.97 -6.68 24.84
N VAL A 258 6.27 -6.93 24.69
CA VAL A 258 7.20 -6.14 23.87
C VAL A 258 7.86 -6.97 22.75
N ASP A 259 7.90 -8.31 22.84
CA ASP A 259 8.37 -9.18 21.75
C ASP A 259 7.51 -8.99 20.48
N GLY A 260 8.16 -8.64 19.38
CA GLY A 260 7.51 -8.37 18.09
C GLY A 260 7.11 -6.90 17.87
N ALA A 261 7.38 -5.99 18.81
CA ALA A 261 7.10 -4.57 18.61
C ALA A 261 7.94 -3.99 17.44
N VAL A 262 7.27 -3.41 16.44
CA VAL A 262 7.88 -2.77 15.27
C VAL A 262 7.88 -1.26 15.43
N VAL A 263 9.03 -0.62 15.23
CA VAL A 263 9.25 0.82 15.40
C VAL A 263 9.66 1.41 14.05
N PRO A 264 8.75 2.10 13.33
CA PRO A 264 9.04 2.67 12.01
C PRO A 264 10.23 3.65 12.00
N ALA A 265 10.84 3.83 10.82
CA ALA A 265 11.87 4.85 10.62
C ALA A 265 11.36 6.24 11.05
N GLY A 266 12.19 6.99 11.79
CA GLY A 266 11.83 8.29 12.36
C GLY A 266 10.85 8.28 13.54
N ALA A 267 10.24 7.13 13.87
CA ALA A 267 9.29 7.03 14.97
C ALA A 267 9.99 6.95 16.34
N THR A 268 9.20 7.08 17.41
CA THR A 268 9.67 6.92 18.79
C THR A 268 8.94 5.78 19.47
N PHE A 269 9.68 4.91 20.14
CA PHE A 269 9.18 3.84 20.99
C PHE A 269 9.16 4.29 22.45
N SER A 270 8.02 4.10 23.13
CA SER A 270 7.91 4.16 24.59
C SER A 270 7.71 2.75 25.14
N LEU A 271 8.50 2.39 26.15
CA LEU A 271 8.33 1.12 26.85
C LEU A 271 7.03 1.11 27.66
N ASN A 272 6.68 2.23 28.30
CA ASN A 272 5.40 2.35 29.01
C ASN A 272 4.20 2.25 28.06
N ASP A 273 4.16 2.98 26.94
CA ASP A 273 3.00 2.93 26.03
C ASP A 273 2.80 1.53 25.43
N THR A 274 3.89 0.81 25.15
CA THR A 274 3.85 -0.56 24.62
C THR A 274 3.42 -1.58 25.68
N ALA A 275 4.04 -1.56 26.86
CA ALA A 275 3.74 -2.52 27.93
C ALA A 275 2.41 -2.23 28.65
N GLY A 276 2.01 -0.97 28.68
CA GLY A 276 0.89 -0.44 29.47
C GLY A 276 1.11 -0.51 30.99
N GLU A 277 0.02 -0.24 31.70
CA GLU A 277 -0.03 -0.26 33.16
C GLU A 277 0.21 -1.66 33.74
N ARG A 278 0.94 -1.73 34.87
CA ARG A 278 1.25 -2.98 35.56
C ARG A 278 0.12 -3.35 36.52
N THR A 279 -0.91 -4.03 36.01
CA THR A 279 -2.07 -4.47 36.79
C THR A 279 -2.16 -6.00 36.91
N ARG A 280 -2.85 -6.50 37.95
CA ARG A 280 -3.16 -7.94 38.11
C ARG A 280 -3.90 -8.50 36.90
N ALA A 281 -4.87 -7.75 36.37
CA ALA A 281 -5.63 -8.15 35.19
C ALA A 281 -4.77 -8.28 33.91
N ARG A 282 -3.63 -7.56 33.84
CA ARG A 282 -2.65 -7.68 32.76
C ARG A 282 -1.56 -8.74 33.04
N GLY A 283 -1.66 -9.49 34.14
CA GLY A 283 -0.78 -10.60 34.50
C GLY A 283 0.40 -10.23 35.40
N PHE A 284 0.42 -9.02 35.98
CA PHE A 284 1.50 -8.61 36.90
C PHE A 284 1.19 -8.97 38.35
N VAL A 285 2.23 -9.40 39.07
CA VAL A 285 2.16 -9.82 40.48
C VAL A 285 2.86 -8.81 41.39
N PRO A 286 2.49 -8.73 42.69
CA PRO A 286 3.28 -8.01 43.68
C PRO A 286 4.69 -8.61 43.77
N ALA A 287 5.70 -7.75 43.80
CA ALA A 287 7.08 -8.12 44.08
C ALA A 287 7.88 -6.88 44.53
N PRO A 288 9.03 -7.05 45.21
CA PRO A 288 9.83 -5.92 45.66
C PRO A 288 10.32 -5.05 44.50
N ALA A 289 10.06 -3.75 44.61
CA ALA A 289 10.51 -2.66 43.76
C ALA A 289 11.26 -1.63 44.63
N ILE A 290 12.11 -0.79 44.01
CA ILE A 290 12.73 0.32 44.72
C ILE A 290 11.87 1.57 44.52
N VAL A 291 11.35 2.11 45.61
CA VAL A 291 10.44 3.27 45.66
C VAL A 291 11.09 4.33 46.54
N ASP A 292 11.41 5.49 45.97
CA ASP A 292 12.16 6.61 46.60
C ASP A 292 13.51 6.29 47.30
N GLY A 293 13.94 5.03 47.26
CA GLY A 293 15.17 4.51 47.89
C GLY A 293 14.93 3.26 48.72
N GLU A 294 13.68 2.93 49.07
CA GLU A 294 13.30 1.80 49.91
C GLU A 294 12.73 0.63 49.10
N LEU A 295 12.67 -0.57 49.70
CA LEU A 295 12.11 -1.77 49.05
C LEU A 295 10.65 -1.98 49.46
N GLU A 296 9.72 -1.78 48.52
CA GLU A 296 8.29 -1.98 48.71
C GLU A 296 7.71 -2.99 47.70
N ASP A 297 6.68 -3.73 48.10
CA ASP A 297 5.97 -4.63 47.19
C ASP A 297 5.06 -3.85 46.23
N GLN A 298 5.41 -3.82 44.95
CA GLN A 298 4.62 -3.19 43.89
C GLN A 298 4.16 -4.18 42.83
N LEU A 299 3.00 -3.92 42.22
CA LEU A 299 2.57 -4.65 41.01
C LEU A 299 3.56 -4.34 39.88
N GLY A 300 4.21 -5.38 39.36
CA GLY A 300 5.27 -5.20 38.36
C GLY A 300 6.68 -5.02 38.94
N GLY A 301 6.88 -5.18 40.26
CA GLY A 301 8.22 -5.17 40.85
C GLY A 301 9.19 -6.07 40.07
N GLY A 302 10.30 -5.48 39.60
CA GLY A 302 11.27 -6.13 38.73
C GLY A 302 11.34 -5.63 37.28
N VAL A 303 10.32 -4.97 36.73
CA VAL A 303 10.30 -4.54 35.30
C VAL A 303 11.46 -3.62 34.89
N SER A 304 12.05 -2.85 35.82
CA SER A 304 13.28 -2.08 35.57
C SER A 304 14.45 -2.92 35.06
N GLN A 305 14.47 -4.24 35.32
CA GLN A 305 15.47 -5.15 34.73
C GLN A 305 15.24 -5.34 33.23
N PHE A 306 13.99 -5.48 32.78
CA PHE A 306 13.69 -5.52 31.36
C PHE A 306 14.00 -4.17 30.70
N SER A 307 13.58 -3.06 31.31
CA SER A 307 13.90 -1.70 30.84
C SER A 307 15.41 -1.48 30.70
N THR A 308 16.21 -1.91 31.67
CA THR A 308 17.69 -1.85 31.61
C THR A 308 18.28 -2.77 30.53
N THR A 309 17.66 -3.92 30.26
CA THR A 309 18.08 -4.83 29.17
C THR A 309 17.81 -4.18 27.80
N LEU A 310 16.62 -3.62 27.61
CA LEU A 310 16.26 -2.87 26.40
C LEU A 310 17.14 -1.62 26.21
N PHE A 311 17.40 -0.86 27.30
CA PHE A 311 18.30 0.30 27.27
C PHE A 311 19.69 -0.09 26.76
N ASN A 312 20.29 -1.19 27.27
CA ASN A 312 21.62 -1.60 26.81
C ASN A 312 21.59 -2.15 25.37
N ALA A 313 20.52 -2.83 24.94
CA ALA A 313 20.38 -3.25 23.55
C ALA A 313 20.31 -2.04 22.59
N ALA A 314 19.54 -0.99 22.95
CA ALA A 314 19.47 0.27 22.20
C ALA A 314 20.77 1.09 22.30
N TRP A 315 21.48 1.00 23.42
CA TRP A 315 22.78 1.62 23.63
C TRP A 315 23.80 1.09 22.62
N PHE A 316 23.93 -0.23 22.52
CA PHE A 316 24.84 -0.90 21.57
C PHE A 316 24.34 -0.88 20.12
N ALA A 317 23.05 -0.65 19.86
CA ALA A 317 22.54 -0.33 18.52
C ALA A 317 22.87 1.10 18.05
N GLY A 318 23.52 1.92 18.88
CA GLY A 318 23.87 3.30 18.54
C GLY A 318 22.66 4.24 18.43
N LEU A 319 21.44 3.73 18.69
CA LEU A 319 20.18 4.46 18.60
C LEU A 319 20.14 5.64 19.57
N ASP A 320 19.26 6.60 19.27
CA ASP A 320 19.04 7.76 20.13
C ASP A 320 18.07 7.47 21.28
N ILE A 321 18.62 7.34 22.49
CA ILE A 321 17.85 7.12 23.73
C ILE A 321 17.41 8.49 24.27
N VAL A 322 16.14 8.81 24.05
CA VAL A 322 15.52 10.13 24.31
C VAL A 322 15.23 10.34 25.79
N LYS A 323 14.71 9.31 26.49
CA LYS A 323 14.41 9.35 27.92
C LYS A 323 14.89 8.06 28.59
N HIS A 324 15.64 8.20 29.67
CA HIS A 324 16.00 7.13 30.59
C HIS A 324 16.33 7.74 31.95
N GLN A 325 16.28 6.94 33.02
CA GLN A 325 16.68 7.37 34.36
C GLN A 325 17.27 6.18 35.14
N PRO A 326 18.57 6.22 35.51
CA PRO A 326 19.18 5.21 36.38
C PRO A 326 18.55 5.18 37.79
N HIS A 327 18.81 4.13 38.57
CA HIS A 327 18.34 4.06 39.95
C HIS A 327 19.20 4.97 40.86
N SER A 328 18.65 5.44 41.98
CA SER A 328 19.41 6.17 43.01
C SER A 328 20.45 5.28 43.73
N LEU A 329 20.19 3.98 43.81
CA LEU A 329 21.05 2.96 44.43
C LEU A 329 21.74 2.11 43.36
N TYR A 330 23.01 1.74 43.59
CA TYR A 330 23.73 0.88 42.64
C TYR A 330 23.27 -0.58 42.77
N ILE A 331 22.75 -1.14 41.67
CA ILE A 331 22.32 -2.53 41.60
C ILE A 331 23.40 -3.36 40.88
N SER A 332 24.07 -4.24 41.62
CA SER A 332 25.23 -5.03 41.15
C SER A 332 25.00 -5.88 39.89
N ARG A 333 23.74 -6.21 39.55
CA ARG A 333 23.40 -6.97 38.35
C ARG A 333 23.43 -6.15 37.05
N TYR A 334 23.53 -4.82 37.13
CA TYR A 334 23.60 -3.92 35.96
C TYR A 334 25.01 -3.34 35.76
N PRO A 335 25.38 -2.92 34.53
CA PRO A 335 26.58 -2.11 34.32
C PRO A 335 26.40 -0.72 34.97
N PRO A 336 27.37 -0.21 35.74
CA PRO A 336 27.25 1.10 36.38
C PRO A 336 27.02 2.22 35.36
N GLY A 337 25.99 3.04 35.55
CA GLY A 337 25.68 4.16 34.64
C GLY A 337 25.09 3.76 33.28
N ARG A 338 24.85 2.46 33.00
CA ARG A 338 24.09 2.00 31.82
C ARG A 338 22.84 1.24 32.26
N GLU A 339 21.83 1.96 32.73
CA GLU A 339 20.57 1.39 33.18
C GLU A 339 19.39 2.35 32.99
N ALA A 340 18.19 1.77 32.98
CA ALA A 340 16.94 2.50 32.93
C ALA A 340 15.94 1.87 33.92
N THR A 341 15.54 2.65 34.91
CA THR A 341 14.38 2.42 35.76
C THR A 341 13.11 2.47 34.90
N LEU A 342 12.00 1.90 35.36
CA LEU A 342 10.70 2.03 34.73
C LEU A 342 9.60 2.11 35.78
N ASP A 343 8.81 3.17 35.71
CA ASP A 343 7.63 3.39 36.55
C ASP A 343 6.43 3.77 35.66
N TRP A 344 5.20 3.51 36.08
CA TRP A 344 4.04 3.85 35.27
C TRP A 344 3.75 5.36 35.33
N ARG A 345 3.82 6.02 34.17
CA ARG A 345 3.63 7.47 33.94
C ARG A 345 4.75 8.39 34.43
N ALA A 346 5.51 8.10 35.49
CA ALA A 346 6.62 8.97 35.88
C ALA A 346 7.90 8.70 35.05
N ILE A 347 8.43 7.48 35.12
CA ILE A 347 9.75 7.13 34.55
C ILE A 347 9.57 6.19 33.36
N ASP A 348 10.12 6.56 32.20
CA ASP A 348 9.98 5.80 30.97
C ASP A 348 11.34 5.63 30.26
N ASN A 349 11.44 4.56 29.46
CA ASN A 349 12.57 4.30 28.57
C ASN A 349 12.09 4.52 27.13
N VAL A 350 12.56 5.62 26.54
CA VAL A 350 12.08 6.13 25.25
C VAL A 350 13.23 6.14 24.25
N ILE A 351 13.05 5.44 23.13
CA ILE A 351 14.07 5.25 22.10
C ILE A 351 13.51 5.78 20.78
N ARG A 352 14.25 6.68 20.11
CA ARG A 352 13.92 7.14 18.76
C ARG A 352 14.62 6.24 17.74
N ASN A 353 13.88 5.83 16.71
CA ASN A 353 14.46 5.23 15.53
C ASN A 353 15.01 6.34 14.63
N ASP A 354 16.31 6.62 14.73
CA ASP A 354 17.03 7.57 13.89
C ASP A 354 17.55 6.96 12.56
N THR A 355 17.15 5.74 12.23
CA THR A 355 17.57 5.01 11.01
C THR A 355 16.56 5.15 9.86
N SER A 356 16.96 4.69 8.67
CA SER A 356 16.13 4.67 7.45
C SER A 356 15.15 3.48 7.37
N ALA A 357 15.33 2.46 8.21
CA ALA A 357 14.52 1.24 8.24
C ALA A 357 13.69 1.18 9.54
N PRO A 358 12.60 0.39 9.61
CA PRO A 358 12.03 0.03 10.90
C PRO A 358 13.03 -0.80 11.72
N PHE A 359 12.91 -0.80 13.05
CA PHE A 359 13.49 -1.86 13.87
C PHE A 359 12.41 -2.66 14.59
N VAL A 360 12.71 -3.93 14.86
CA VAL A 360 11.84 -4.89 15.57
C VAL A 360 12.52 -5.28 16.87
N ILE A 361 11.80 -5.14 17.98
CA ILE A 361 12.24 -5.65 19.27
C ILE A 361 11.89 -7.13 19.33
N ARG A 362 12.90 -7.99 19.52
CA ARG A 362 12.71 -9.41 19.81
C ARG A 362 13.24 -9.74 21.19
N VAL A 363 12.56 -10.65 21.89
CA VAL A 363 12.90 -11.00 23.26
C VAL A 363 13.03 -12.52 23.42
N ARG A 364 14.01 -12.93 24.25
CA ARG A 364 14.14 -14.30 24.75
C ARG A 364 14.20 -14.25 26.27
N THR A 365 13.37 -15.04 26.92
CA THR A 365 13.44 -15.32 28.36
C THR A 365 13.90 -16.75 28.61
N THR A 366 14.52 -16.98 29.75
CA THR A 366 14.85 -18.32 30.29
C THR A 366 14.48 -18.36 31.77
N GLY A 367 14.73 -19.47 32.47
CA GLY A 367 14.56 -19.51 33.93
C GLY A 367 15.44 -18.51 34.69
N THR A 368 16.52 -18.01 34.09
CA THR A 368 17.56 -17.21 34.77
C THR A 368 18.05 -15.98 34.01
N SER A 369 17.45 -15.65 32.86
CA SER A 369 17.85 -14.50 32.05
C SER A 369 16.74 -13.93 31.19
N VAL A 370 16.89 -12.66 30.85
CA VAL A 370 16.18 -12.01 29.75
C VAL A 370 17.18 -11.39 28.78
N THR A 371 17.00 -11.65 27.50
CA THR A 371 17.80 -11.13 26.39
C THR A 371 16.89 -10.33 25.46
N VAL A 372 17.27 -9.09 25.17
CA VAL A 372 16.64 -8.26 24.13
C VAL A 372 17.57 -8.22 22.93
N GLY A 373 17.00 -8.36 21.74
CA GLY A 373 17.66 -8.10 20.46
C GLY A 373 16.84 -7.08 19.67
N LEU A 374 17.53 -6.12 19.08
CA LEU A 374 16.97 -5.14 18.15
C LEU A 374 17.41 -5.54 16.75
N TYR A 375 16.43 -5.76 15.87
CA TYR A 375 16.65 -6.15 14.49
C TYR A 375 16.21 -5.00 13.58
N GLY A 376 17.08 -4.50 12.71
CA GLY A 376 16.79 -3.35 11.85
C GLY A 376 17.88 -3.21 10.79
N HIS A 377 18.21 -1.97 10.42
CA HIS A 377 19.40 -1.66 9.63
C HIS A 377 20.04 -0.38 10.16
N THR A 378 21.33 -0.44 10.48
CA THR A 378 22.09 0.71 10.99
C THR A 378 23.22 1.16 10.07
N GLY A 379 23.38 0.53 8.90
CA GLY A 379 24.61 0.65 8.11
C GLY A 379 25.80 0.07 8.86
N ASP A 380 26.98 0.65 8.65
CA ASP A 380 28.26 0.20 9.21
C ASP A 380 28.54 0.83 10.59
N ARG A 381 27.51 0.88 11.47
CA ARG A 381 27.64 1.47 12.81
C ARG A 381 28.41 0.55 13.75
N GLU A 382 29.52 1.06 14.27
CA GLU A 382 30.25 0.48 15.40
C GLU A 382 30.00 1.32 16.66
N VAL A 383 29.66 0.68 17.78
CA VAL A 383 29.45 1.35 19.08
C VAL A 383 30.49 0.89 20.07
N ARG A 384 31.31 1.83 20.55
CA ARG A 384 32.27 1.64 21.64
C ARG A 384 31.71 2.21 22.93
N SER A 385 31.79 1.45 24.03
CA SER A 385 31.38 1.91 25.36
C SER A 385 32.51 1.75 26.38
N VAL A 386 32.87 2.87 27.02
CA VAL A 386 33.99 2.97 27.97
C VAL A 386 33.47 3.49 29.33
N THR A 387 33.88 2.83 30.41
CA THR A 387 33.38 3.08 31.78
C THR A 387 34.49 3.71 32.60
N GLY A 388 34.27 4.95 33.05
CA GLY A 388 35.20 5.65 33.94
C GLY A 388 35.31 4.99 35.32
N PRO A 389 36.40 5.23 36.05
CA PRO A 389 36.58 4.69 37.39
C PRO A 389 35.49 5.20 38.33
N ARG A 390 35.01 4.32 39.22
CA ARG A 390 34.10 4.71 40.32
C ARG A 390 34.82 5.71 41.22
N ARG A 391 34.24 6.90 41.39
CA ARG A 391 34.74 7.94 42.29
C ARG A 391 33.90 7.92 43.57
N PRO A 392 34.43 7.49 44.73
CA PRO A 392 33.69 7.46 45.99
C PRO A 392 33.09 8.81 46.37
N ARG A 393 32.05 8.77 47.20
CA ARG A 393 31.39 9.93 47.82
C ARG A 393 31.36 9.72 49.33
N GLU A 394 31.29 10.82 50.08
CA GLU A 394 31.33 10.80 51.55
C GLU A 394 30.18 9.98 52.18
N ASN A 395 29.02 9.94 51.52
CA ASN A 395 27.84 9.17 51.91
C ASN A 395 27.87 7.69 51.46
N GLY A 396 29.04 7.04 51.48
CA GLY A 396 29.25 5.65 51.05
C GLY A 396 28.99 5.35 49.56
N GLY A 397 28.47 6.31 48.80
CA GLY A 397 28.11 6.18 47.40
C GLY A 397 29.28 6.32 46.43
N PHE A 398 28.98 6.33 45.13
CA PHE A 398 29.99 6.62 44.10
C PHE A 398 29.41 7.28 42.86
N ARG A 399 30.23 8.10 42.20
CA ARG A 399 29.97 8.67 40.87
C ARG A 399 30.66 7.82 39.80
N VAL A 400 29.98 7.63 38.67
CA VAL A 400 30.56 7.07 37.42
C VAL A 400 30.37 8.04 36.26
N THR A 401 31.18 7.82 35.23
CA THR A 401 30.94 8.31 33.87
C THR A 401 30.96 7.14 32.91
N VAL A 402 30.11 7.14 31.90
CA VAL A 402 30.15 6.16 30.80
C VAL A 402 30.10 6.92 29.48
N THR A 403 31.11 6.71 28.65
CA THR A 403 31.20 7.31 27.32
C THR A 403 30.73 6.29 26.28
N ARG A 404 29.81 6.70 25.41
CA ARG A 404 29.47 6.01 24.16
C ARG A 404 30.06 6.78 23.00
N THR A 405 30.82 6.10 22.15
CA THR A 405 31.23 6.61 20.84
C THR A 405 30.59 5.75 19.77
N VAL A 406 29.91 6.39 18.82
CA VAL A 406 29.33 5.76 17.63
C VAL A 406 30.19 6.17 16.45
N LEU A 407 30.67 5.16 15.71
CA LEU A 407 31.34 5.31 14.43
C LEU A 407 30.40 4.81 13.33
N ASP A 408 30.53 5.35 12.13
CA ASP A 408 29.81 4.94 10.92
C ASP A 408 30.80 4.96 9.77
N GLY A 409 31.00 3.83 9.07
CA GLY A 409 32.09 3.68 8.09
C GLY A 409 33.48 4.00 8.67
N GLY A 410 33.70 3.71 9.97
CA GLY A 410 34.93 4.05 10.69
C GLY A 410 35.11 5.52 11.09
N ARG A 411 34.18 6.42 10.72
CA ARG A 411 34.18 7.83 11.13
C ARG A 411 33.34 8.04 12.39
N GLU A 412 33.86 8.72 13.41
CA GLU A 412 33.05 9.13 14.57
C GLU A 412 31.89 10.05 14.14
N THR A 413 30.66 9.65 14.46
CA THR A 413 29.43 10.41 14.22
C THR A 413 28.82 10.99 15.50
N SER A 414 29.06 10.36 16.65
CA SER A 414 28.59 10.87 17.94
C SER A 414 29.41 10.33 19.11
N THR A 415 29.83 11.22 20.02
CA THR A 415 30.27 10.84 21.36
C THR A 415 29.33 11.45 22.41
N LYS A 416 28.77 10.61 23.29
CA LYS A 416 27.91 11.01 24.43
C LYS A 416 28.48 10.45 25.73
N THR A 417 28.71 11.31 26.72
CA THR A 417 29.14 10.90 28.06
C THR A 417 28.01 11.06 29.06
N LEU A 418 27.51 9.95 29.61
CA LEU A 418 26.61 9.94 30.75
C LEU A 418 27.42 10.06 32.04
N SER A 419 26.86 10.71 33.06
CA SER A 419 27.42 10.69 34.41
C SER A 419 26.30 10.52 35.43
N TRP A 420 26.50 9.60 36.38
CA TRP A 420 25.53 9.30 37.41
C TRP A 420 26.19 9.18 38.79
N THR A 421 25.44 9.51 39.83
CA THR A 421 25.89 9.37 41.23
C THR A 421 24.93 8.46 41.98
N TYR A 422 25.45 7.31 42.40
CA TYR A 422 24.76 6.37 43.26
C TYR A 422 24.94 6.78 44.72
N ARG A 423 23.88 6.68 45.52
CA ARG A 423 23.94 6.79 46.99
C ARG A 423 24.61 5.54 47.58
N GLY A 424 25.13 5.65 48.80
CA GLY A 424 25.54 4.49 49.58
C GLY A 424 24.33 3.64 49.98
N LEU A 425 24.62 2.43 50.45
CA LEU A 425 23.76 1.70 51.36
C LEU A 425 24.37 1.96 52.74
N ASP A 426 23.69 2.72 53.58
CA ASP A 426 24.09 2.99 54.97
C ASP A 426 23.88 1.73 55.85
#